data_AF-A0A258BLU7-F1
#
_entry.id   AF-A0A258BLU7-F1
#
_cell.length_a   1.000
_cell.length_b   1.000
_cell.length_c   1.000
_cell.angle_alpha   90.00
_cell.angle_beta   90.00
_cell.angle_gamma   90.00
#
_symmetry.space_group_name_H-M   'P 1'
#
loop_
_entity.id
_entity.type
_entity.pdbx_description
1 polymer ?
#
loop_
_entity_poly.entity_id
_entity_poly.type
_entity_poly.pdbx_seq_one_letter_code
_entity_poly.pdbx_strand_id
1 'polypeptide(L)' 'GEHGGDPASVEFCHRTGLDYVSCSPYRVPIARLAAAQAAIRGARK' A
#
# COMPACT_ATOMS: atom_id res chain seq x y z
N GLY A 1 -10.39 0.39 4.96
CA GLY A 1 -11.35 1.47 4.65
C GLY A 1 -11.21 1.88 3.20
N GLU A 2 -11.94 2.89 2.72
CA GLU A 2 -11.95 3.28 1.31
C GLU A 2 -10.54 3.60 0.75
N HIS A 3 -9.69 4.21 1.58
CA HIS A 3 -8.30 4.54 1.25
C HIS A 3 -7.36 3.34 1.16
N GLY A 4 -7.71 2.16 1.68
CA GLY A 4 -6.79 1.02 1.73
C GLY A 4 -6.46 0.40 0.36
N GLY A 5 -7.15 0.82 -0.69
CA GLY A 5 -6.90 0.40 -2.07
C GLY A 5 -6.39 1.52 -2.98
N ASP A 6 -6.16 2.71 -2.44
CA ASP A 6 -5.56 3.84 -3.15
C ASP A 6 -4.03 3.77 -3.04
N PRO A 7 -3.27 3.78 -4.16
CA PRO A 7 -1.81 3.61 -4.11
C PRO A 7 -1.07 4.64 -3.26
N ALA A 8 -1.48 5.91 -3.29
CA ALA A 8 -0.83 6.97 -2.51
C ALA A 8 -1.04 6.76 -1.01
N SER A 9 -2.24 6.32 -0.63
CA SER A 9 -2.59 5.95 0.74
C SER A 9 -1.79 4.72 1.20
N VAL A 10 -1.66 3.69 0.36
CA VAL A 10 -0.84 2.49 0.67
C VAL A 10 0.63 2.87 0.87
N GLU A 11 1.19 3.73 0.03
CA GLU A 11 2.56 4.24 0.21
C GLU A 11 2.71 5.02 1.52
N PHE A 12 1.75 5.89 1.84
CA PHE A 12 1.74 6.63 3.11
C PHE A 12 1.69 5.68 4.33
N CYS A 13 0.80 4.68 4.30
CA CYS A 13 0.69 3.67 5.36
C CYS A 13 2.00 2.90 5.53
N HIS A 14 2.62 2.46 4.43
CA HIS A 14 3.91 1.77 4.46
C HIS A 14 5.01 2.64 5.11
N ARG A 15 5.14 3.92 4.69
CA ARG A 15 6.13 4.85 5.26
C ARG A 15 5.87 5.18 6.74
N THR A 16 4.63 5.10 7.18
CA THR A 16 4.22 5.30 8.58
C THR A 16 4.47 4.04 9.44
N GLY A 17 4.90 2.93 8.83
CA GLY A 17 5.22 1.69 9.54
C GLY A 17 4.00 0.80 9.82
N LEU A 18 2.92 0.94 9.05
CA LEU A 18 1.80 0.01 9.14
C LEU A 18 2.16 -1.32 8.46
N ASP A 19 1.82 -2.43 9.12
CA ASP A 19 2.11 -3.78 8.61
C ASP A 19 1.04 -4.31 7.64
N TYR A 20 -0.14 -3.68 7.59
CA TYR A 20 -1.23 -4.11 6.71
C TYR A 20 -2.14 -2.96 6.26
N VAL A 21 -2.85 -3.21 5.16
CA VAL A 21 -3.95 -2.37 4.66
C VAL A 21 -5.16 -3.25 4.32
N SER A 22 -6.37 -2.69 4.40
CA SER A 22 -7.63 -3.39 4.11
C SER A 22 -8.48 -2.59 3.13
N CYS A 23 -8.91 -3.26 2.04
CA CYS A 23 -9.70 -2.70 0.95
C CYS A 23 -10.70 -3.72 0.39
N SER A 24 -11.64 -3.25 -0.43
CA SER A 24 -12.61 -4.11 -1.11
C SER A 24 -11.93 -5.16 -2.01
N PRO A 25 -12.52 -6.35 -2.21
CA PRO A 25 -11.86 -7.47 -2.91
C PRO A 25 -11.26 -7.10 -4.27
N TYR A 26 -11.97 -6.27 -5.07
CA TYR A 26 -11.53 -5.85 -6.39
C TYR A 26 -10.32 -4.88 -6.38
N ARG A 27 -10.02 -4.23 -5.23
CA ARG A 27 -8.84 -3.37 -5.06
C ARG A 27 -7.63 -4.11 -4.48
N VAL A 28 -7.79 -5.36 -4.04
CA VAL A 28 -6.70 -6.15 -3.47
C VAL A 28 -5.49 -6.24 -4.43
N PRO A 29 -5.65 -6.49 -5.75
CA PRO A 29 -4.51 -6.51 -6.67
C PRO A 29 -3.77 -5.16 -6.73
N ILE A 30 -4.50 -4.04 -6.71
CA ILE A 30 -3.95 -2.68 -6.72
C ILE A 30 -3.17 -2.42 -5.43
N ALA A 31 -3.77 -2.72 -4.27
CA ALA A 31 -3.13 -2.54 -2.97
C ALA A 31 -1.84 -3.37 -2.85
N ARG A 32 -1.83 -4.60 -3.36
CA ARG A 32 -0.64 -5.47 -3.38
C ARG A 32 0.47 -4.90 -4.26
N LEU A 33 0.14 -4.43 -5.47
CA LEU A 33 1.13 -3.84 -6.37
C LEU A 33 1.71 -2.55 -5.77
N ALA A 34 0.86 -1.67 -5.21
CA ALA A 34 1.30 -0.44 -4.56
C ALA A 34 2.20 -0.71 -3.35
N ALA A 35 1.85 -1.71 -2.51
CA ALA A 35 2.68 -2.11 -1.38
C ALA A 35 4.07 -2.61 -1.82
N ALA A 36 4.13 -3.42 -2.89
CA ALA A 36 5.41 -3.86 -3.45
C ALA A 36 6.25 -2.70 -3.98
N GLN A 37 5.64 -1.75 -4.70
CA GLN A 37 6.31 -0.54 -5.18
C GLN A 37 6.84 0.32 -4.03
N ALA A 38 6.05 0.50 -2.96
CA ALA A 38 6.44 1.26 -1.78
C ALA A 38 7.65 0.61 -1.08
N ALA A 39 7.63 -0.72 -0.90
CA ALA A 39 8.73 -1.46 -0.30
C ALA A 39 10.03 -1.36 -1.13
N ILE A 40 9.95 -1.51 -2.45
CA ILE A 40 11.13 -1.39 -3.35
C ILE A 40 11.72 0.03 -3.29
N ARG A 41 10.88 1.06 -3.31
CA ARG A 41 11.34 2.46 -3.19
C ARG A 41 11.96 2.75 -1.82
N GLY A 42 11.36 2.21 -0.76
CA GLY A 42 11.87 2.34 0.61
C GLY A 42 13.22 1.66 0.81
N ALA A 43 13.42 0.47 0.22
CA ALA A 43 14.68 -0.28 0.28
C ALA A 43 15.83 0.32 -0.54
N ARG A 44 15.54 1.26 -1.45
CA ARG A 44 16.54 1.97 -2.27
C ARG A 44 17.04 3.28 -1.63
N LYS A 45 16.69 3.56 -0.37
CA LYS A 45 17.27 4.65 0.43
C LYS A 45 18.49 4.18 1.19
#